data_AF-A0A2E6C8H5-F1
#
_entry.id   AF-A0A2E6C8H5-F1
#
_cell.length_a   1.000
_cell.length_b   1.000
_cell.length_c   1.000
_cell.angle_alpha   90.00
_cell.angle_beta   90.00
_cell.angle_gamma   90.00
#
_symmetry.space_group_name_H-M   'P 1'
#
loop_
_entity.id
_entity.type
_entity.pdbx_description
1 polymer ?
#
loop_
_entity_poly.entity_id
_entity_poly.type
_entity_poly.pdbx_seq_one_letter_code
_entity_poly.pdbx_strand_id
1 'polypeptide(L)'
;MMRFRSKKVRNQKHLNRVRRLPCLVCSSPPQNHAHHIQFAEQRGFGQKVGDQWVVPLCDVCHHKLHTAKEGEKLFWVFEGVDGLKVAEDLWRQTNETDDKHKNL
;
A
#
# COMPACT_ATOMS: atom_id res chain seq x y z
N MET A 1 23.75 16.60 12.37
CA MET A 1 23.19 15.26 12.67
C MET A 1 22.81 14.58 11.35
N MET A 2 23.52 13.52 10.97
CA MET A 2 23.22 12.74 9.76
C MET A 2 22.03 11.81 10.07
N ARG A 3 20.86 12.12 9.51
CA ARG A 3 19.68 11.26 9.62
C ARG A 3 19.92 10.03 8.74
N PHE A 4 20.26 8.89 9.36
CA PHE A 4 20.22 7.59 8.68
C PHE A 4 18.77 7.31 8.26
N ARG A 5 18.45 7.60 7.00
CA ARG A 5 17.15 7.26 6.41
C ARG A 5 17.26 5.85 5.84
N SER A 6 16.52 4.90 6.40
CA SER A 6 16.42 3.55 5.86
C SER A 6 16.02 3.61 4.38
N LYS A 7 16.75 2.87 3.53
CA LYS A 7 16.46 2.78 2.09
C LYS A 7 15.03 2.26 1.91
N LYS A 8 14.21 3.01 1.17
CA LYS A 8 12.83 2.62 0.86
C LYS A 8 12.83 1.35 0.00
N VAL A 9 12.03 0.36 0.38
CA VAL A 9 11.87 -0.88 -0.40
C VAL A 9 11.25 -0.53 -1.76
N ARG A 10 11.77 -1.14 -2.83
CA ARG A 10 11.22 -1.05 -4.18
C ARG A 10 11.02 -2.45 -4.72
N ASN A 11 9.77 -2.81 -5.01
CA ASN A 11 9.41 -4.17 -5.43
C ASN A 11 8.26 -4.12 -6.45
N GLN A 12 8.61 -4.12 -7.73
CA GLN A 12 7.63 -4.09 -8.82
C GLN A 12 6.74 -5.34 -8.86
N LYS A 13 7.25 -6.51 -8.45
CA LYS A 13 6.48 -7.75 -8.37
C LYS A 13 5.34 -7.60 -7.35
N HIS A 14 5.65 -7.05 -6.18
CA HIS A 14 4.65 -6.74 -5.17
C HIS A 14 3.60 -5.74 -5.67
N LEU A 15 4.01 -4.63 -6.29
CA LEU A 15 3.08 -3.66 -6.86
C LEU A 15 2.15 -4.31 -7.90
N ASN A 16 2.69 -5.14 -8.79
CA ASN A 16 1.89 -5.84 -9.81
C ASN A 16 0.92 -6.86 -9.19
N ARG A 17 1.32 -7.55 -8.12
CA ARG A 17 0.42 -8.43 -7.36
C ARG A 17 -0.72 -7.63 -6.74
N VAL A 18 -0.43 -6.53 -6.05
CA VAL A 18 -1.43 -5.71 -5.38
C VAL A 18 -2.46 -5.16 -6.38
N ARG A 19 -2.04 -4.67 -7.55
CA ARG A 19 -2.96 -4.19 -8.61
C ARG A 19 -3.96 -5.25 -9.11
N ARG A 20 -3.65 -6.54 -8.93
CA ARG A 20 -4.51 -7.67 -9.33
C ARG A 20 -5.46 -8.14 -8.24
N LEU A 21 -5.44 -7.52 -7.06
CA LEU A 21 -6.39 -7.82 -5.98
C LEU A 21 -7.64 -6.95 -6.12
N PRO A 22 -8.79 -7.36 -5.57
CA PRO A 22 -9.99 -6.52 -5.45
C PRO A 22 -9.71 -5.24 -4.65
N CYS A 23 -10.53 -4.21 -4.86
CA CYS A 23 -10.42 -2.95 -4.10
C CYS A 23 -10.65 -3.22 -2.61
N LEU A 24 -9.76 -2.73 -1.76
CA LEU A 24 -9.83 -2.96 -0.32
C LEU A 24 -11.09 -2.35 0.32
N VAL A 25 -11.61 -1.25 -0.23
CA VAL A 25 -12.73 -0.51 0.35
C VAL A 25 -14.07 -1.02 -0.15
N CYS A 26 -14.25 -1.12 -1.47
CA CYS A 26 -15.54 -1.45 -2.08
C CYS A 26 -15.62 -2.84 -2.71
N SER A 27 -14.55 -3.64 -2.63
CA SER A 27 -14.46 -4.98 -3.24
C SER A 27 -14.67 -5.01 -4.77
N SER A 28 -14.55 -3.88 -5.46
CA SER A 28 -14.60 -3.85 -6.93
C SER A 28 -13.57 -4.82 -7.53
N PRO A 29 -13.87 -5.43 -8.70
CA PRO A 29 -12.99 -6.40 -9.34
C PRO A 29 -11.53 -5.92 -9.52
N PRO A 30 -10.59 -6.85 -9.74
CA PRO A 30 -9.19 -6.54 -10.05
C PRO A 30 -8.99 -5.57 -11.21
N GLN A 31 -7.74 -5.10 -11.37
CA GLN A 31 -7.30 -3.92 -12.17
C GLN A 31 -7.31 -2.61 -11.36
N ASN A 32 -6.94 -2.72 -10.09
CA ASN A 32 -6.88 -1.62 -9.15
C ASN A 32 -5.50 -0.93 -9.18
N HIS A 33 -5.42 0.26 -8.58
CA HIS A 33 -4.17 0.95 -8.34
C HIS A 33 -3.52 0.50 -7.03
N ALA A 34 -2.18 0.51 -6.99
CA ALA A 34 -1.42 0.34 -5.76
C ALA A 34 -1.30 1.71 -5.08
N HIS A 35 -2.09 1.92 -4.04
CA HIS A 35 -2.04 3.13 -3.24
C HIS A 35 -1.00 2.98 -2.13
N HIS A 36 0.00 3.86 -2.12
CA HIS A 36 1.00 3.92 -1.05
C HIS A 36 0.46 4.66 0.16
N ILE A 37 0.44 4.01 1.33
CA ILE A 37 -0.03 4.61 2.58
C ILE A 37 0.99 5.64 3.08
N GLN A 38 0.69 6.93 2.93
CA GLN A 38 1.73 7.97 3.00
C GLN A 38 2.27 8.21 4.40
N PHE A 39 1.54 7.79 5.43
CA PHE A 39 1.93 7.96 6.84
C PHE A 39 2.58 6.71 7.44
N ALA A 40 2.73 5.63 6.67
CA ALA A 40 3.33 4.38 7.14
C ALA A 40 4.82 4.51 7.49
N GLU A 41 5.52 5.47 6.86
CA GLU A 41 6.91 5.75 7.16
C GLU A 41 7.18 7.25 7.12
N GLN A 42 8.21 7.69 7.86
CA GLN A 42 8.75 9.03 7.68
C GLN A 42 9.24 9.22 6.23
N ARG A 43 8.83 10.33 5.62
CA ARG A 43 9.21 10.72 4.25
C ARG A 43 9.47 12.22 4.19
N GLY A 44 10.43 12.62 3.34
CA GLY A 44 10.58 14.02 2.99
C GLY A 44 9.45 14.50 2.08
N PHE A 45 9.38 15.81 1.87
CA PHE A 45 8.47 16.40 0.90
C PHE A 45 8.70 15.79 -0.50
N GLY A 46 7.61 15.41 -1.18
CA GLY A 46 7.66 14.77 -2.49
C GLY A 46 8.18 13.32 -2.54
N GLN A 47 8.58 12.72 -1.42
CA GLN A 47 9.08 11.35 -1.40
C GLN A 47 7.95 10.34 -1.19
N LYS A 48 8.05 9.20 -1.88
CA LYS A 48 7.16 8.04 -1.71
C LYS A 48 7.68 7.14 -0.58
N VAL A 49 6.77 6.60 0.22
CA VAL A 49 7.07 5.48 1.14
C VAL A 49 7.52 4.24 0.36
N GLY A 50 8.08 3.26 1.06
CA GLY A 50 8.48 2.00 0.44
C GLY A 50 7.29 1.20 -0.09
N ASP A 51 7.55 0.31 -1.05
CA ASP A 51 6.51 -0.46 -1.72
C ASP A 51 5.86 -1.51 -0.82
N GLN A 52 6.42 -1.81 0.36
CA GLN A 52 5.76 -2.69 1.34
C GLN A 52 4.50 -2.07 1.97
N TRP A 53 4.28 -0.77 1.78
CA TRP A 53 3.15 -0.02 2.33
C TRP A 53 2.12 0.32 1.26
N VAL A 54 1.71 -0.67 0.46
CA VAL A 54 0.69 -0.48 -0.58
C VAL A 54 -0.56 -1.32 -0.37
N VAL A 55 -1.70 -0.77 -0.76
CA VAL A 55 -3.01 -1.44 -0.75
C VAL A 55 -3.72 -1.27 -2.11
N PRO A 56 -4.60 -2.21 -2.49
CA PRO A 56 -5.36 -2.11 -3.73
C PRO A 56 -6.55 -1.17 -3.58
N LEU A 57 -6.63 -0.12 -4.41
CA LEU A 57 -7.80 0.74 -4.50
C LEU A 57 -8.24 0.92 -5.95
N CYS A 58 -9.54 0.83 -6.23
CA CYS A 58 -10.09 1.21 -7.53
C CYS A 58 -9.98 2.72 -7.73
N ASP A 59 -10.11 3.18 -8.97
CA ASP A 59 -9.96 4.58 -9.35
C ASP A 59 -10.87 5.50 -8.53
N VAL A 60 -12.10 5.07 -8.26
CA VAL A 60 -13.10 5.82 -7.48
C VAL A 60 -12.66 5.98 -6.02
N CYS A 61 -12.34 4.88 -5.33
CA CYS A 61 -11.90 4.93 -3.93
C CYS A 61 -10.54 5.63 -3.79
N HIS A 62 -9.64 5.43 -4.76
CA HIS A 62 -8.34 6.09 -4.78
C HIS A 62 -8.48 7.60 -4.94
N HIS A 63 -9.36 8.07 -5.83
CA HIS A 63 -9.67 9.49 -5.99
C HIS A 63 -10.36 10.07 -4.75
N LYS A 64 -11.33 9.34 -4.17
CA LYS A 64 -12.01 9.74 -2.92
C LYS A 64 -11.01 9.94 -1.78
N LEU A 65 -10.02 9.05 -1.65
CA LEU A 65 -8.97 9.17 -0.64
C LEU A 65 -8.14 10.44 -0.86
N HIS A 66 -7.68 10.70 -2.10
CA HIS A 66 -6.85 11.89 -2.39
C HIS A 66 -7.61 13.21 -2.25
N THR A 67 -8.93 13.19 -2.38
CA THR A 67 -9.78 14.38 -2.30
C THR A 67 -10.49 14.55 -0.95
N ALA A 68 -10.35 13.58 -0.04
CA ALA A 68 -10.87 13.67 1.32
C ALA A 68 -10.24 14.85 2.07
N LYS A 69 -11.08 15.77 2.57
CA LYS A 69 -10.62 17.00 3.24
C LYS A 69 -9.98 16.72 4.60
N GLU A 70 -10.37 15.62 5.21
CA GLU A 70 -9.95 15.14 6.52
C GLU A 70 -8.58 14.45 6.44
N GLY A 71 -8.11 14.14 5.22
CA GLY A 71 -6.85 13.50 4.95
C GLY A 71 -6.87 11.98 5.10
N GLU A 72 -5.79 11.36 4.63
CA GLU A 72 -5.69 9.91 4.46
C GLU A 72 -5.93 9.10 5.76
N LYS A 73 -5.39 9.56 6.90
CA LYS A 73 -5.57 8.86 8.18
C LYS A 73 -7.05 8.72 8.56
N LEU A 74 -7.80 9.80 8.43
CA LEU A 74 -9.22 9.82 8.79
C LEU A 74 -10.07 9.10 7.73
N PHE A 75 -9.67 9.14 6.46
CA PHE A 75 -10.29 8.32 5.42
C PHE A 75 -10.34 6.84 5.82
N TRP A 76 -9.21 6.25 6.23
CA TRP A 76 -9.17 4.85 6.66
C TRP A 76 -10.08 4.55 7.86
N VAL A 77 -10.14 5.48 8.83
CA VAL A 77 -11.04 5.37 9.98
C VAL A 77 -12.51 5.38 9.55
N PHE A 78 -12.91 6.27 8.64
CA PHE A 78 -14.28 6.35 8.15
C PHE A 78 -14.71 5.16 7.31
N GLU A 79 -13.79 4.59 6.51
CA GLU A 79 -14.06 3.35 5.78
C GLU A 79 -14.04 2.10 6.71
N GLY A 80 -13.64 2.25 7.97
CA GLY A 80 -13.56 1.14 8.93
C GLY A 80 -12.48 0.12 8.60
N VAL A 81 -11.41 0.54 7.91
CA VAL A 81 -10.35 -0.33 7.41
C VAL A 81 -9.01 0.06 8.03
N ASP A 82 -8.27 -0.93 8.56
CA ASP A 82 -6.88 -0.75 8.94
C ASP A 82 -5.96 -0.94 7.73
N GLY A 83 -5.69 0.16 7.01
CA GLY A 83 -4.84 0.12 5.81
C GLY A 83 -3.41 -0.37 6.10
N LEU A 84 -2.83 -0.02 7.25
CA LEU A 84 -1.46 -0.41 7.59
C LEU A 84 -1.35 -1.91 7.78
N LYS A 85 -2.26 -2.48 8.58
CA LYS A 85 -2.31 -3.93 8.80
C LYS A 85 -2.47 -4.70 7.49
N VAL A 86 -3.36 -4.24 6.61
CA VAL A 86 -3.55 -4.89 5.31
C VAL A 86 -2.29 -4.80 4.45
N ALA A 87 -1.60 -3.65 4.42
CA ALA A 87 -0.35 -3.52 3.68
C ALA A 87 0.74 -4.48 4.19
N GLU A 88 0.88 -4.62 5.51
CA GLU A 88 1.81 -5.58 6.12
C GLU A 88 1.49 -7.03 5.73
N ASP A 89 0.21 -7.42 5.79
CA ASP A 89 -0.23 -8.76 5.42
C ASP A 89 0.04 -9.06 3.94
N LEU A 90 -0.23 -8.10 3.05
CA LEU A 90 0.05 -8.22 1.61
C LEU A 90 1.54 -8.33 1.32
N TRP A 91 2.37 -7.59 2.05
CA TRP A 91 3.82 -7.66 1.94
C TRP A 91 4.33 -9.03 2.40
N ARG A 92 3.87 -9.52 3.56
CA ARG A 92 4.21 -10.83 4.10
C ARG A 92 3.88 -11.94 3.10
N GLN A 93 2.66 -11.95 2.56
CA GLN A 93 2.23 -12.93 1.56
C GLN A 93 3.12 -12.92 0.32
N THR A 94 3.56 -11.75 -0.12
CA THR A 94 4.43 -11.62 -1.30
C THR A 94 5.79 -12.29 -1.04
N ASN A 95 6.38 -12.04 0.13
CA ASN A 95 7.67 -12.63 0.48
C ASN A 95 7.56 -14.13 0.79
N GLU A 96 6.48 -14.58 1.42
CA GLU A 96 6.23 -16.01 1.64
C GLU A 96 6.06 -16.79 0.33
N THR A 97 5.42 -16.18 -0.68
CA THR A 97 5.35 -16.80 -2.02
C THR A 97 6.70 -16.87 -2.72
N ASP A 98 7.62 -15.97 -2.40
CA ASP A 98 8.97 -15.96 -2.98
C ASP A 98 9.86 -17.04 -2.34
N ASP A 99 9.75 -17.29 -1.04
CA ASP A 99 10.52 -18.33 -0.36
C ASP A 99 10.08 -19.76 -0.75
N LYS A 100 8.80 -19.96 -1.03
CA LYS A 100 8.29 -21.27 -1.52
C LYS A 100 8.74 -21.61 -2.94
N HIS A 101 9.13 -20.61 -3.75
CA HIS A 101 9.58 -20.82 -5.13
C HIS A 101 11.10 -20.88 -5.28
N LYS A 102 11.87 -20.63 -4.21
CA LYS A 102 13.34 -20.76 -4.19
C LYS A 102 13.81 -22.14 -3.73
N ASN A 103 12.92 -22.92 -3.14
CA ASN A 103 13.20 -24.27 -2.60
C ASN A 103 12.59 -25.39 -3.44
N LEU A 104 12.32 -25.13 -4.73
CA LEU A 104 11.88 -26.14 -5.69
C LEU A 104 12.84 -26.20 -6.87
#